data_AF-A0A7S2N7Q2-F1
#
_entry.id   AF-A0A7S2N7Q2-F1
#
_cell.length_a   1.000
_cell.length_b   1.000
_cell.length_c   1.000
_cell.angle_alpha   90.00
_cell.angle_beta   90.00
_cell.angle_gamma   90.00
#
_symmetry.space_group_name_H-M   'P 1'
#
loop_
_entity.id
_entity.type
_entity.pdbx_description
1 polymer ?
#
loop_
_entity_poly.entity_id
_entity_poly.type
_entity_poly.pdbx_seq_one_letter_code
_entity_poly.pdbx_strand_id
1 'polypeptide(L)'
;EVETEHSWRETAFFKLIWMRSRETVLGFVTAMISEGVDLVLSVHPLVNHLIMEAFEEVFQKRLIVPVVTVVTDLGTAHQSWFDPRVDMVFVPSPEIEQLARDFGVQRGRMHLCGLPVREGFWEPDTRSKPALQELLGLVPSDRPEVVLLMGGGEGF
;
A
#
# COMPACT_ATOMS: atom_id res chain seq x y z
N GLU A 1 -3.21 -28.03 -13.29
CA GLU A 1 -3.56 -27.92 -11.86
C GLU A 1 -2.93 -26.65 -11.36
N VAL A 2 -3.73 -25.68 -10.93
CA VAL A 2 -3.21 -24.46 -10.30
C VAL A 2 -2.85 -24.87 -8.88
N GLU A 3 -1.56 -24.94 -8.59
CA GLU A 3 -1.04 -25.02 -7.22
C GLU A 3 -1.78 -23.94 -6.41
N THR A 4 -2.63 -24.36 -5.48
CA THR A 4 -3.23 -23.46 -4.51
C THR A 4 -2.07 -22.90 -3.68
N GLU A 5 -1.52 -21.76 -4.10
CA GLU A 5 -0.51 -21.04 -3.33
C GLU A 5 -1.06 -20.84 -1.92
N HIS A 6 -0.35 -21.39 -0.95
CA HIS A 6 -0.70 -21.26 0.46
C HIS A 6 -0.81 -19.77 0.81
N SER A 7 -1.92 -19.39 1.45
CA SER A 7 -2.12 -18.02 1.92
C SER A 7 -0.90 -17.56 2.71
N TRP A 8 -0.42 -16.34 2.48
CA TRP A 8 0.65 -15.69 3.23
C TRP A 8 0.54 -15.93 4.75
N ARG A 9 -0.69 -15.86 5.29
CA ARG A 9 -1.03 -16.09 6.70
C ARG A 9 -0.64 -17.49 7.19
N GLU A 10 -0.67 -18.50 6.32
CA GLU A 10 -0.39 -19.88 6.67
C GLU A 10 1.11 -20.20 6.73
N THR A 11 1.95 -19.31 6.17
CA THR A 11 3.40 -19.50 6.12
C THR A 11 4.02 -19.52 7.53
N ALA A 12 5.08 -20.31 7.70
CA ALA A 12 5.85 -20.32 8.95
C ALA A 12 6.44 -18.95 9.28
N PHE A 13 6.81 -18.19 8.24
CA PHE A 13 7.37 -16.86 8.38
C PHE A 13 6.34 -15.86 8.93
N PHE A 14 5.11 -15.82 8.39
CA PHE A 14 4.05 -15.00 8.96
C PHE A 14 3.74 -15.38 10.42
N LYS A 15 3.60 -16.68 10.70
CA LYS A 15 3.33 -17.18 12.06
C LYS A 15 4.41 -16.73 13.06
N LEU A 16 5.68 -16.73 12.65
CA LEU A 16 6.78 -16.21 13.45
C LEU A 16 6.66 -14.71 13.68
N ILE A 17 6.38 -13.91 12.65
CA ILE A 17 6.18 -12.46 12.76
C ILE A 17 5.02 -12.16 13.72
N TRP A 18 3.87 -12.83 13.54
CA TRP A 18 2.71 -12.67 14.41
C TRP A 18 3.07 -13.01 15.85
N MET A 19 3.66 -14.17 16.11
CA MET A 19 4.07 -14.57 17.47
C MET A 19 5.02 -13.54 18.13
N ARG A 20 5.93 -12.93 17.37
CA ARG A 20 6.89 -11.95 17.89
C ARG A 20 6.29 -10.56 18.10
N SER A 21 5.27 -10.18 17.34
CA SER A 21 4.70 -8.83 17.33
C SER A 21 3.33 -8.73 18.01
N ARG A 22 2.69 -9.87 18.30
CA ARG A 22 1.31 -9.99 18.78
C ARG A 22 0.94 -8.97 19.86
N GLU A 23 1.65 -8.96 20.99
CA GLU A 23 1.32 -8.07 22.11
C GLU A 23 1.38 -6.59 21.71
N THR A 24 2.38 -6.22 20.90
CA THR A 24 2.52 -4.85 20.38
C THR A 24 1.37 -4.48 19.45
N VAL A 25 0.99 -5.38 18.53
CA VAL A 25 -0.10 -5.13 17.58
C VAL A 25 -1.45 -5.07 18.30
N LEU A 26 -1.71 -5.97 19.26
CA LEU A 26 -2.92 -5.96 20.08
C LEU A 26 -3.04 -4.68 20.90
N GLY A 27 -1.95 -4.25 21.54
CA GLY A 27 -1.89 -2.99 22.27
C GLY A 27 -2.18 -1.79 21.37
N PHE A 28 -1.55 -1.76 20.19
CA PHE A 28 -1.78 -0.72 19.19
C PHE A 28 -3.25 -0.65 18.73
N VAL A 29 -3.84 -1.77 18.30
CA VAL A 29 -5.23 -1.81 17.83
C VAL A 29 -6.21 -1.41 18.94
N THR A 30 -5.97 -1.86 20.17
CA THR A 30 -6.83 -1.51 21.32
C THR A 30 -6.77 -0.01 21.65
N ALA A 31 -5.56 0.56 21.65
CA ALA A 31 -5.35 1.99 21.87
C ALA A 31 -6.02 2.83 20.77
N MET A 32 -5.74 2.49 19.50
CA MET A 32 -6.31 3.12 18.32
C MET A 32 -7.85 3.17 18.37
N ILE A 33 -8.50 2.09 18.79
CA ILE A 33 -9.96 2.04 18.90
C ILE A 33 -10.47 2.85 20.10
N SER A 34 -9.74 2.82 21.21
CA SER A 34 -10.08 3.62 22.39
C SER A 34 -9.98 5.12 22.13
N GLU A 35 -9.10 5.52 21.20
CA GLU A 35 -8.96 6.90 20.71
C GLU A 35 -10.05 7.31 19.70
N GLY A 36 -10.90 6.38 19.27
CA GLY A 36 -12.02 6.67 18.37
C GLY A 36 -11.63 6.74 16.90
N VAL A 37 -10.68 5.92 16.45
CA VAL A 37 -10.34 5.83 15.02
C VAL A 37 -11.49 5.22 14.21
N ASP A 38 -11.89 5.94 13.16
CA ASP A 38 -13.00 5.56 12.27
C ASP A 38 -12.56 4.73 11.05
N LEU A 39 -11.26 4.72 10.72
CA LEU A 39 -10.72 4.04 9.53
C LEU A 39 -9.25 3.70 9.73
N VAL A 40 -8.85 2.48 9.35
CA VAL A 40 -7.45 2.09 9.21
C VAL A 40 -7.08 2.07 7.74
N LEU A 41 -6.05 2.83 7.37
CA LEU A 41 -5.47 2.82 6.04
C LEU A 41 -4.02 2.31 6.11
N SER A 42 -3.75 1.21 5.42
CA SER A 42 -2.44 0.58 5.35
C SER A 42 -1.80 0.83 3.98
N VAL A 43 -0.60 1.39 4.00
CA VAL A 43 0.29 1.56 2.82
C VAL A 43 1.54 0.69 2.94
N HIS A 44 1.48 -0.41 3.70
CA HIS A 44 2.65 -1.26 3.94
C HIS A 44 2.30 -2.76 3.80
N PRO A 45 3.12 -3.55 3.09
CA PRO A 45 2.81 -4.95 2.77
C PRO A 45 2.66 -5.84 4.00
N LEU A 46 3.43 -5.59 5.07
CA LEU A 46 3.45 -6.47 6.24
C LEU A 46 2.36 -6.17 7.28
N VAL A 47 1.61 -5.07 7.12
CA VAL A 47 0.70 -4.59 8.16
C VAL A 47 -0.70 -5.22 8.03
N ASN A 48 -1.18 -5.42 6.81
CA ASN A 48 -2.57 -5.82 6.52
C ASN A 48 -3.00 -7.05 7.33
N HIS A 49 -2.24 -8.13 7.21
CA HIS A 49 -2.57 -9.39 7.88
C HIS A 49 -2.42 -9.32 9.41
N LEU A 50 -1.44 -8.57 9.93
CA LEU A 50 -1.23 -8.41 11.38
C LEU A 50 -2.40 -7.68 12.03
N ILE A 51 -2.86 -6.61 11.39
CA ILE A 51 -4.04 -5.87 11.84
C ILE A 51 -5.26 -6.78 11.83
N MET A 52 -5.49 -7.54 10.76
CA MET A 52 -6.63 -8.47 10.69
C MET A 52 -6.58 -9.57 11.75
N GLU A 53 -5.40 -10.14 12.07
CA GLU A 53 -5.27 -11.09 13.20
C GLU A 53 -5.65 -10.44 14.54
N ALA A 54 -5.15 -9.23 14.80
CA ALA A 54 -5.44 -8.51 16.03
C ALA A 54 -6.94 -8.17 16.15
N PHE A 55 -7.58 -7.73 15.07
CA PHE A 55 -9.03 -7.50 15.05
C PHE A 55 -9.82 -8.80 15.32
N GLU A 56 -9.44 -9.92 14.69
CA GLU A 56 -10.09 -11.21 14.95
C GLU A 56 -10.01 -11.60 16.42
N GLU A 57 -8.85 -11.37 17.05
CA GLU A 57 -8.60 -11.76 18.43
C GLU A 57 -9.31 -10.85 19.45
N VAL A 58 -9.19 -9.53 19.29
CA VAL A 58 -9.77 -8.56 20.24
C VAL A 58 -11.29 -8.54 20.14
N PHE A 59 -11.85 -8.70 18.95
CA PHE A 59 -13.28 -8.46 18.69
C PHE A 59 -14.06 -9.72 18.30
N GLN A 60 -13.49 -10.91 18.48
CA GLN A 60 -14.14 -12.18 18.18
C GLN A 60 -14.71 -12.20 16.74
N LYS A 61 -13.89 -11.77 15.77
CA LYS A 61 -14.24 -11.64 14.34
C LYS A 61 -15.28 -10.56 13.99
N ARG A 62 -15.62 -9.66 14.92
CA ARG A 62 -16.40 -8.47 14.57
C ARG A 62 -15.46 -7.37 14.13
N LEU A 63 -15.55 -6.98 12.87
CA LEU A 63 -14.83 -5.80 12.40
C LEU A 63 -15.57 -4.55 12.89
N ILE A 64 -14.91 -3.78 13.76
CA ILE A 64 -15.49 -2.56 14.32
C ILE A 64 -15.09 -1.32 13.50
N VAL A 65 -13.88 -1.35 12.94
CA VAL A 65 -13.29 -0.25 12.16
C VAL A 65 -12.94 -0.79 10.78
N PRO A 66 -13.36 -0.14 9.68
CA PRO A 66 -12.97 -0.54 8.34
C PRO A 66 -11.45 -0.54 8.17
N VAL A 67 -10.94 -1.55 7.48
CA VAL A 67 -9.52 -1.68 7.13
C VAL A 67 -9.39 -1.59 5.61
N VAL A 68 -8.57 -0.64 5.17
CA VAL A 68 -8.32 -0.34 3.77
C VAL A 68 -6.84 -0.51 3.48
N THR A 69 -6.53 -1.18 2.38
CA THR A 69 -5.16 -1.34 1.89
C THR A 69 -4.97 -0.51 0.63
N VAL A 70 -3.86 0.24 0.55
CA VAL A 70 -3.41 0.92 -0.66
C VAL A 70 -2.07 0.33 -1.06
N VAL A 71 -2.05 -0.43 -2.16
CA VAL A 71 -0.86 -1.11 -2.64
C VAL A 71 0.07 -0.09 -3.31
N THR A 72 1.31 -0.02 -2.83
CA THR A 72 2.30 0.95 -3.34
C THR A 72 3.36 0.33 -4.25
N ASP A 73 3.33 -0.99 -4.47
CA ASP A 73 4.25 -1.69 -5.36
C ASP A 73 3.81 -1.53 -6.81
N LEU A 74 4.72 -1.05 -7.69
CA LEU A 74 4.42 -0.74 -9.10
C LEU A 74 4.67 -1.89 -10.08
N GLY A 75 5.43 -2.91 -9.68
CA GLY A 75 5.84 -4.01 -10.56
C GLY A 75 5.12 -5.31 -10.21
N THR A 76 5.74 -6.11 -9.34
CA THR A 76 5.11 -7.28 -8.72
C THR A 76 4.88 -6.96 -7.26
N ALA A 77 3.66 -7.15 -6.77
CA ALA A 77 3.34 -6.98 -5.37
C ALA A 77 3.52 -8.31 -4.62
N HIS A 78 4.06 -8.24 -3.40
CA HIS A 78 4.14 -9.42 -2.55
C HIS A 78 2.76 -9.82 -2.00
N GLN A 79 2.48 -11.12 -1.85
CA GLN A 79 1.18 -11.65 -1.39
C GLN A 79 0.71 -11.08 -0.03
N SER A 80 1.62 -10.60 0.81
CA SER A 80 1.30 -9.99 2.10
C SER A 80 0.44 -8.71 2.00
N TRP A 81 0.40 -8.09 0.81
CA TRP A 81 -0.53 -7.00 0.52
C TRP A 81 -2.00 -7.42 0.57
N PHE A 82 -2.30 -8.68 0.24
CA PHE A 82 -3.66 -9.12 -0.07
C PHE A 82 -4.21 -10.00 1.05
N ASP A 83 -4.86 -9.36 2.02
CA ASP A 83 -5.67 -10.08 3.00
C ASP A 83 -7.14 -10.03 2.56
N PRO A 84 -7.80 -11.17 2.25
CA PRO A 84 -9.20 -11.20 1.79
C PRO A 84 -10.22 -10.60 2.77
N ARG A 85 -9.83 -10.38 4.03
CA ARG A 85 -10.72 -9.90 5.09
C ARG A 85 -10.87 -8.39 5.12
N VAL A 86 -9.94 -7.63 4.51
CA VAL A 86 -10.01 -6.15 4.47
C VAL A 86 -11.24 -5.68 3.69
N ASP A 87 -11.74 -4.48 4.00
CA ASP A 87 -12.96 -3.94 3.39
C ASP A 87 -12.72 -3.44 1.97
N MET A 88 -11.57 -2.80 1.73
CA MET A 88 -11.20 -2.30 0.41
C MET A 88 -9.70 -2.45 0.14
N VAL A 89 -9.36 -2.68 -1.12
CA VAL A 89 -7.99 -2.70 -1.64
C VAL A 89 -7.90 -1.80 -2.86
N PHE A 90 -7.06 -0.77 -2.77
CA PHE A 90 -6.68 0.09 -3.88
C PHE A 90 -5.41 -0.46 -4.52
N VAL A 91 -5.46 -0.68 -5.84
CA VAL A 91 -4.35 -1.27 -6.60
C VAL A 91 -3.87 -0.30 -7.69
N PRO A 92 -2.55 -0.29 -7.99
CA PRO A 92 -1.97 0.67 -8.92
C PRO A 92 -2.08 0.26 -10.40
N SER A 93 -2.32 -1.02 -10.70
CA SER A 93 -2.39 -1.51 -12.08
C SER A 93 -3.32 -2.72 -12.24
N PRO A 94 -3.80 -3.02 -13.46
CA PRO A 94 -4.59 -4.22 -13.75
C PRO A 94 -3.89 -5.53 -13.38
N GLU A 95 -2.56 -5.58 -13.50
CA GLU A 95 -1.75 -6.76 -13.16
C GLU A 95 -1.81 -7.02 -11.65
N ILE A 96 -1.68 -5.97 -10.83
CA ILE A 96 -1.82 -6.07 -9.38
C ILE A 96 -3.27 -6.37 -8.97
N GLU A 97 -4.26 -5.86 -9.71
CA GLU A 97 -5.67 -6.23 -9.50
C GLU A 97 -5.93 -7.73 -9.74
N GLN A 98 -5.31 -8.30 -10.77
CA GLN A 98 -5.37 -9.74 -11.02
C GLN A 98 -4.69 -10.51 -9.90
N LEU A 99 -3.52 -10.07 -9.45
CA LEU A 99 -2.82 -10.71 -8.35
C LEU A 99 -3.64 -10.70 -7.05
N ALA A 100 -4.30 -9.58 -6.74
CA ALA A 100 -5.21 -9.48 -5.61
C ALA A 100 -6.39 -10.47 -5.70
N ARG A 101 -6.94 -10.68 -6.91
CA ARG A 101 -7.95 -11.72 -7.16
C ARG A 101 -7.42 -13.12 -6.91
N ASP A 102 -6.22 -13.40 -7.40
CA ASP A 102 -5.58 -14.72 -7.28
C ASP A 102 -5.34 -15.07 -5.79
N PHE A 103 -5.06 -14.06 -4.95
CA PHE A 103 -4.97 -14.20 -3.49
C PHE A 103 -6.30 -14.08 -2.73
N GLY A 104 -7.44 -14.07 -3.44
CA GLY A 104 -8.77 -14.22 -2.85
C GLY A 104 -9.47 -12.92 -2.44
N VAL A 105 -8.95 -11.74 -2.82
CA VAL A 105 -9.67 -10.47 -2.63
C VAL A 105 -10.89 -10.45 -3.56
N GLN A 106 -12.07 -10.14 -3.00
CA GLN A 106 -13.31 -10.12 -3.76
C GLN A 106 -13.36 -8.90 -4.70
N ARG A 107 -13.88 -9.10 -5.93
CA ARG A 107 -14.02 -8.03 -6.93
C ARG A 107 -14.71 -6.77 -6.42
N GLY A 108 -15.73 -6.91 -5.58
CA GLY A 108 -16.48 -5.78 -5.01
C GLY A 108 -15.69 -4.94 -4.01
N ARG A 109 -14.49 -5.37 -3.60
CA ARG A 109 -13.60 -4.68 -2.66
C ARG A 109 -12.37 -4.06 -3.34
N MET A 110 -12.18 -4.28 -4.63
CA MET A 110 -11.00 -3.80 -5.36
C MET A 110 -11.28 -2.52 -6.13
N HIS A 111 -10.33 -1.59 -6.09
CA HIS A 111 -10.38 -0.32 -6.78
C HIS A 111 -9.07 -0.06 -7.53
N LEU A 112 -9.14 -0.03 -8.86
CA LEU A 112 -8.01 0.33 -9.71
C LEU A 112 -7.90 1.86 -9.80
N CYS A 113 -7.00 2.45 -9.01
CA CYS A 113 -6.87 3.91 -8.88
C CYS A 113 -5.49 4.46 -9.28
N GLY A 114 -4.53 3.60 -9.60
CA GLY A 114 -3.14 4.03 -9.79
C GLY A 114 -2.42 4.24 -8.44
N LEU A 115 -1.14 4.64 -8.51
CA LEU A 115 -0.38 4.96 -7.31
C LEU A 115 -0.77 6.36 -6.81
N PRO A 116 -1.11 6.54 -5.52
CA PRO A 116 -1.40 7.86 -4.99
C PRO A 116 -0.17 8.75 -5.06
N VAL A 117 -0.32 9.91 -5.69
CA VAL A 117 0.69 10.98 -5.69
C VAL A 117 0.12 12.22 -5.01
N ARG A 118 0.99 13.11 -4.53
CA ARG A 118 0.58 14.37 -3.89
C ARG A 118 -0.14 15.26 -4.91
N GLU A 119 -1.16 15.99 -4.45
CA GLU A 119 -2.01 16.88 -5.27
C GLU A 119 -1.22 17.79 -6.23
N GLY A 120 -0.08 18.35 -5.78
CA GLY A 120 0.78 19.20 -6.61
C GLY A 120 1.41 18.52 -7.84
N PHE A 121 1.27 17.20 -7.99
CA PHE A 121 1.72 16.43 -9.16
C PHE A 121 0.56 15.91 -10.03
N TRP A 122 -0.69 16.26 -9.71
CA TRP A 122 -1.85 15.76 -10.46
C TRP A 122 -1.98 16.44 -11.81
N GLU A 123 -1.75 17.75 -11.83
CA GLU A 123 -1.86 18.56 -13.03
C GLU A 123 -0.47 18.81 -13.66
N PRO A 124 -0.37 18.73 -14.99
CA PRO A 124 0.86 19.08 -15.67
C PRO A 124 1.17 20.57 -15.52
N ASP A 125 2.45 20.90 -15.41
CA ASP A 125 2.88 22.29 -15.43
C ASP A 125 2.63 22.89 -16.82
N THR A 126 1.99 24.06 -16.87
CA THR A 126 1.66 24.74 -18.13
C THR A 126 2.83 25.51 -18.71
N ARG A 127 3.95 25.66 -17.98
CA ARG A 127 5.15 26.36 -18.45
C ARG A 127 5.90 25.53 -19.47
N SER A 128 6.53 26.20 -20.44
CA SER A 128 7.38 25.53 -21.42
C SER A 128 8.63 24.97 -20.76
N LYS A 129 9.20 23.91 -21.35
CA LYS A 129 10.46 23.31 -20.86
C LYS A 129 11.60 24.35 -20.71
N PRO A 130 11.86 25.27 -21.67
CA PRO A 130 12.87 26.31 -21.50
C PRO A 130 12.58 27.26 -20.33
N ALA A 131 11.31 27.64 -20.11
CA ALA A 131 10.92 28.50 -18.99
C ALA A 131 11.15 27.81 -17.63
N LEU A 132 10.91 26.50 -17.55
CA LEU A 132 11.22 25.70 -16.37
C LEU A 132 12.74 25.56 -16.16
N GLN A 133 13.51 25.36 -17.23
CA GLN A 133 14.98 25.30 -17.16
C GLN A 133 15.58 26.63 -16.66
N GLU A 134 15.09 27.76 -17.17
CA GLU A 134 15.50 29.09 -16.72
C GLU A 134 15.15 29.31 -15.25
N LEU A 135 13.91 28.99 -14.84
CA LEU A 135 13.46 29.11 -13.45
C LEU A 135 14.32 28.28 -12.48
N LEU A 136 14.76 27.10 -12.91
CA LEU A 136 15.58 26.18 -12.11
C LEU A 136 17.09 26.46 -12.23
N GLY A 137 17.50 27.48 -12.99
CA GLY A 137 18.92 27.82 -13.18
C GLY A 137 19.72 26.78 -13.99
N LEU A 138 19.05 25.97 -14.81
CA LEU A 138 19.68 24.95 -15.66
C LEU A 138 20.23 25.62 -16.93
N VAL A 139 21.55 25.77 -17.03
CA VAL A 139 22.23 26.49 -18.13
C VAL A 139 23.00 25.55 -19.06
N PRO A 140 22.93 25.75 -20.40
CA PRO A 140 22.02 26.66 -21.08
C PRO A 140 20.58 26.10 -21.11
N SER A 141 19.61 26.99 -20.91
CA SER A 141 18.19 26.66 -20.69
C SER A 141 17.44 26.24 -21.95
N ASP A 142 18.13 26.19 -23.08
CA ASP A 142 17.64 25.75 -24.39
C ASP A 142 18.12 24.33 -24.76
N ARG A 143 18.83 23.63 -23.86
CA ARG A 143 19.28 22.27 -24.15
C ARG A 143 18.10 21.29 -24.23
N PRO A 144 18.04 20.46 -25.29
CA PRO A 144 16.99 19.47 -25.45
C PRO A 144 17.13 18.32 -24.46
N GLU A 145 18.32 17.91 -24.06
CA GLU A 145 18.52 16.88 -23.04
C GLU A 145 18.70 17.47 -21.64
N VAL A 146 17.93 16.96 -20.68
CA VAL A 146 18.09 17.18 -19.25
C VAL A 146 17.98 15.81 -18.58
N VAL A 147 18.97 15.45 -17.77
CA VAL A 147 18.96 14.21 -16.99
C VAL A 147 18.64 14.55 -15.54
N LEU A 148 17.51 14.05 -15.05
CA LEU A 148 17.14 14.14 -13.64
C LEU A 148 17.72 12.94 -12.90
N LEU A 149 18.70 13.19 -12.02
CA LEU A 149 19.26 12.18 -11.13
C LEU A 149 18.60 12.32 -9.74
N MET A 150 17.92 11.27 -9.29
CA MET A 150 17.28 11.22 -7.96
C MET A 150 17.52 9.88 -7.29
N GLY A 151 17.75 9.91 -5.97
CA GLY A 151 17.87 8.72 -5.10
C GLY A 151 16.71 8.59 -4.10
N GLY A 152 15.63 9.36 -4.25
CA GLY A 152 14.58 9.45 -3.23
C GLY A 152 14.97 10.32 -2.03
N GLY A 153 14.18 10.25 -0.95
CA GLY A 153 14.34 11.13 0.21
C GLY A 153 15.62 10.90 1.03
N GLU A 154 16.11 9.66 1.06
CA GLU A 154 17.32 9.26 1.79
C GLU A 154 18.61 9.40 0.95
N GLY A 155 18.49 9.71 -0.34
CA GLY A 155 19.63 9.82 -1.26
C GLY A 155 20.14 8.47 -1.80
N PHE A 156 21.38 8.47 -2.29
CA PHE A 156 22.08 7.30 -2.82
C PHE A 156 23.01 6.69 -1.78
#